data_AF-A0A7C3NMT7-F1
#
_entry.id   AF-A0A7C3NMT7-F1
#
_cell.length_a   1.000
_cell.length_b   1.000
_cell.length_c   1.000
_cell.angle_alpha   90.00
_cell.angle_beta   90.00
_cell.angle_gamma   90.00
#
_symmetry.space_group_name_H-M   'P 1'
#
loop_
_entity.id
_entity.type
_entity.pdbx_description
1 polymer ?
#
loop_
_entity_poly.entity_id
_entity_poly.type
_entity_poly.pdbx_seq_one_letter_code
_entity_poly.pdbx_strand_id
1 'polypeptide(L)'
;MDMTSRSRFWSYSGTNNPDEYRYFWPNDWARRNRQQWQDFTKSTHFNKAGMSCLTCHTFHGKWEGAQLRQKPEEMCVSCHSSAGYAKRGNTEMFAGSPMAKAGVQCVDCHMAKIGTRSTATSKGGRQWDVSSHVFRVATPQMAKAQGIRSSCDACHEGQGARLASGVQSPPFNIDALMAIVTQRQDDNRKAITEVQKTLAGVKSKKQPEAAALVERANNRLNVVLLDGSLGMHNQERSAAMIEEARKFALKASGIE
;
A
#
# COMPACT_ATOMS: atom_id res chain seq x y z
N MET A 1 -4.46 29.65 -25.94
CA MET A 1 -4.67 28.34 -25.30
C MET A 1 -5.39 27.47 -26.30
N ASP A 2 -4.82 26.32 -26.63
CA ASP A 2 -5.41 25.37 -27.57
C ASP A 2 -6.57 24.59 -26.90
N MET A 3 -7.64 24.32 -27.64
CA MET A 3 -8.77 23.53 -27.15
C MET A 3 -8.38 22.07 -26.91
N THR A 4 -7.40 21.52 -27.65
CA THR A 4 -6.85 20.19 -27.40
C THR A 4 -6.11 20.13 -26.06
N SER A 5 -5.38 21.19 -25.67
CA SER A 5 -4.74 21.24 -24.35
C SER A 5 -5.74 21.37 -23.20
N ARG A 6 -6.95 21.93 -23.45
CA ARG A 6 -8.05 21.99 -22.48
C ARG A 6 -8.85 20.69 -22.40
N SER A 7 -9.09 20.01 -23.53
CA SER A 7 -9.79 18.71 -23.53
C SER A 7 -8.94 17.60 -22.93
N ARG A 8 -7.62 17.64 -23.16
CA ARG A 8 -6.64 16.75 -22.53
C ARG A 8 -6.31 17.12 -21.09
N PHE A 9 -6.91 18.18 -20.53
CA PHE A 9 -6.65 18.60 -19.15
C PHE A 9 -6.91 17.51 -18.09
N TRP A 10 -7.68 16.48 -18.45
CA TRP A 10 -8.01 15.38 -17.56
C TRP A 10 -7.40 14.03 -17.97
N SER A 11 -6.59 13.98 -19.04
CA SER A 11 -5.88 12.78 -19.50
C SER A 11 -4.53 13.17 -20.10
N TYR A 12 -3.53 13.27 -19.24
CA TYR A 12 -2.15 13.64 -19.63
C TYR A 12 -1.21 12.44 -19.76
N SER A 13 -1.76 11.23 -19.59
CA SER A 13 -1.00 9.98 -19.74
C SER A 13 -0.47 9.87 -21.18
N GLY A 14 0.86 9.83 -21.34
CA GLY A 14 1.50 9.61 -22.65
C GLY A 14 1.72 10.86 -23.51
N THR A 15 1.63 12.07 -22.94
CA THR A 15 2.08 13.28 -23.64
C THR A 15 3.61 13.42 -23.59
N ASN A 16 4.23 13.77 -24.71
CA ASN A 16 5.66 14.09 -24.78
C ASN A 16 5.92 15.59 -24.58
N ASN A 17 4.88 16.40 -24.33
CA ASN A 17 4.98 17.84 -24.18
C ASN A 17 5.47 18.23 -22.76
N PRO A 18 6.65 18.88 -22.61
CA PRO A 18 7.17 19.35 -21.33
C PRO A 18 6.27 20.26 -20.52
N ASP A 19 5.48 21.09 -21.19
CA ASP A 19 4.56 21.98 -20.49
C ASP A 19 3.35 21.26 -19.91
N GLU A 20 3.04 20.06 -20.42
CA GLU A 20 1.94 19.22 -19.93
C GLU A 20 2.43 18.24 -18.85
N TYR A 21 3.59 17.59 -19.03
CA TYR A 21 4.08 16.61 -18.05
C TYR A 21 4.67 17.22 -16.78
N ARG A 22 5.04 18.51 -16.76
CA ARG A 22 5.66 19.18 -15.59
C ARG A 22 4.85 19.12 -14.29
N TYR A 23 3.54 18.85 -14.39
CA TYR A 23 2.63 18.73 -13.26
C TYR A 23 2.42 17.30 -12.78
N PHE A 24 3.14 16.34 -13.37
CA PHE A 24 3.11 14.93 -13.00
C PHE A 24 4.53 14.44 -12.66
N TRP A 25 4.57 13.33 -11.95
CA TRP A 25 5.80 12.56 -11.76
C TRP A 25 6.13 11.76 -13.02
N PRO A 26 7.37 11.26 -13.20
CA PRO A 26 7.74 10.46 -14.37
C PRO A 26 6.88 9.21 -14.61
N ASN A 27 6.21 8.70 -13.57
CA ASN A 27 5.26 7.59 -13.65
C ASN A 27 3.80 8.03 -13.81
N ASP A 28 3.58 9.30 -14.18
CA ASP A 28 2.27 9.89 -14.43
C ASP A 28 1.36 10.03 -13.18
N TRP A 29 1.94 9.93 -11.99
CA TRP A 29 1.23 10.27 -10.74
C TRP A 29 1.14 11.78 -10.58
N ALA A 30 0.08 12.25 -9.95
CA ALA A 30 -0.13 13.67 -9.67
C ALA A 30 1.01 14.24 -8.82
N ARG A 31 1.61 15.35 -9.29
CA ARG A 31 2.60 16.13 -8.54
C ARG A 31 1.99 17.39 -7.93
N ARG A 32 0.74 17.73 -8.27
CA ARG A 32 0.03 18.93 -7.81
C ARG A 32 -1.35 18.63 -7.24
N ASN A 33 -1.97 19.63 -6.62
CA ASN A 33 -3.37 19.55 -6.22
C ASN A 33 -4.32 19.67 -7.41
N ARG A 34 -5.58 19.24 -7.22
CA ARG A 34 -6.64 19.24 -8.24
C ARG A 34 -6.38 18.28 -9.41
N GLN A 35 -5.58 17.25 -9.15
CA GLN A 35 -5.26 16.17 -10.09
C GLN A 35 -5.71 14.79 -9.55
N GLN A 36 -6.55 14.78 -8.51
CA GLN A 36 -7.00 13.54 -7.86
C GLN A 36 -7.75 12.61 -8.84
N TRP A 37 -8.42 13.17 -9.86
CA TRP A 37 -9.03 12.38 -10.92
C TRP A 37 -8.00 11.54 -11.68
N GLN A 38 -6.89 12.14 -12.12
CA GLN A 38 -5.80 11.42 -12.82
C GLN A 38 -5.27 10.27 -11.94
N ASP A 39 -4.97 10.56 -10.68
CA ASP A 39 -4.53 9.55 -9.71
C ASP A 39 -5.56 8.43 -9.53
N PHE A 40 -6.83 8.80 -9.34
CA PHE A 40 -7.93 7.88 -9.09
C PHE A 40 -8.16 6.93 -10.26
N THR A 41 -8.11 7.43 -11.50
CA THR A 41 -8.25 6.59 -12.71
C THR A 41 -7.13 5.58 -12.88
N LYS A 42 -6.00 5.71 -12.17
CA LYS A 42 -4.91 4.72 -12.16
C LYS A 42 -5.08 3.64 -11.09
N SER A 43 -6.05 3.81 -10.20
CA SER A 43 -6.27 2.89 -9.08
C SER A 43 -7.05 1.63 -9.50
N THR A 44 -6.90 0.57 -8.70
CA THR A 44 -7.75 -0.62 -8.78
C THR A 44 -9.19 -0.30 -8.36
N HIS A 45 -9.39 0.67 -7.48
CA HIS A 45 -10.73 1.14 -7.06
C HIS A 45 -11.55 1.61 -8.27
N PHE A 46 -10.96 2.43 -9.14
CA PHE A 46 -11.61 2.85 -10.37
C PHE A 46 -11.70 1.71 -11.39
N ASN A 47 -10.56 1.11 -11.75
CA ASN A 47 -10.48 0.22 -12.92
C ASN A 47 -11.07 -1.19 -12.71
N LYS A 48 -11.24 -1.64 -11.46
CA LYS A 48 -11.69 -3.01 -11.15
C LYS A 48 -12.91 -3.06 -10.23
N ALA A 49 -13.06 -2.09 -9.32
CA ALA A 49 -14.19 -2.06 -8.39
C ALA A 49 -15.32 -1.11 -8.82
N GLY A 50 -15.15 -0.33 -9.91
CA GLY A 50 -16.18 0.60 -10.39
C GLY A 50 -16.50 1.74 -9.41
N MET A 51 -15.58 2.04 -8.49
CA MET A 51 -15.76 3.09 -7.49
C MET A 51 -15.68 4.47 -8.13
N SER A 52 -16.27 5.46 -7.47
CA SER A 52 -16.20 6.88 -7.87
C SER A 52 -15.77 7.76 -6.70
N CYS A 53 -15.58 9.05 -6.93
CA CYS A 53 -15.31 10.03 -5.89
C CYS A 53 -16.36 9.97 -4.77
N LEU A 54 -17.63 9.74 -5.16
CA LEU A 54 -18.79 9.66 -4.28
C LEU A 54 -18.79 8.43 -3.37
N THR A 55 -17.94 7.43 -3.65
CA THR A 55 -17.80 6.26 -2.78
C THR A 55 -17.17 6.65 -1.44
N CYS A 56 -16.20 7.57 -1.43
CA CYS A 56 -15.53 8.04 -0.22
C CYS A 56 -15.99 9.43 0.22
N HIS A 57 -16.36 10.30 -0.72
CA HIS A 57 -16.73 11.69 -0.44
C HIS A 57 -18.24 11.91 -0.40
N THR A 58 -18.65 12.87 0.42
CA THR A 58 -19.97 13.51 0.40
C THR A 58 -19.82 14.94 -0.12
N PHE A 59 -20.87 15.50 -0.73
CA PHE A 59 -20.86 16.87 -1.28
C PHE A 59 -21.96 17.75 -0.69
N HIS A 60 -22.76 17.19 0.20
CA HIS A 60 -23.80 17.89 0.94
C HIS A 60 -23.59 17.70 2.43
N GLY A 61 -23.95 18.73 3.21
CA GLY A 61 -23.82 18.76 4.65
C GLY A 61 -22.97 19.93 5.14
N LYS A 62 -22.64 19.90 6.43
CA LYS A 62 -21.78 20.89 7.07
C LYS A 62 -20.36 20.78 6.52
N TRP A 63 -19.72 21.92 6.24
CA TRP A 63 -18.36 21.91 5.72
C TRP A 63 -17.34 21.43 6.77
N GLU A 64 -16.87 20.19 6.67
CA GLU A 64 -15.84 19.61 7.54
C GLU A 64 -14.70 18.97 6.72
N GLY A 65 -13.52 19.60 6.78
CA GLY A 65 -12.27 19.05 6.24
C GLY A 65 -12.36 18.58 4.78
N ALA A 66 -12.16 17.28 4.56
CA ALA A 66 -12.11 16.62 3.25
C ALA A 66 -13.48 16.07 2.77
N GLN A 67 -14.57 16.34 3.50
CA GLN A 67 -15.92 15.87 3.16
C GLN A 67 -16.01 14.34 2.96
N LEU A 68 -15.52 13.56 3.93
CA LEU A 68 -15.55 12.11 3.85
C LEU A 68 -16.87 11.56 4.41
N ARG A 69 -17.37 10.47 3.82
CA ARG A 69 -18.57 9.76 4.31
C ARG A 69 -18.37 9.05 5.65
N GLN A 70 -17.12 8.72 5.98
CA GLN A 70 -16.69 8.04 7.19
C GLN A 70 -15.31 8.58 7.58
N LYS A 71 -14.86 8.29 8.80
CA LYS A 71 -13.50 8.64 9.20
C LYS A 71 -12.48 7.85 8.37
N PRO A 72 -11.29 8.40 8.09
CA PRO A 72 -10.26 7.71 7.31
C PRO A 72 -9.94 6.29 7.79
N GLU A 73 -9.87 6.09 9.12
CA GLU A 73 -9.59 4.81 9.77
C GLU A 73 -10.69 3.76 9.53
N GLU A 74 -11.93 4.17 9.33
CA GLU A 74 -13.09 3.30 9.10
C GLU A 74 -13.29 3.03 7.59
N MET A 75 -13.01 4.03 6.76
CA MET A 75 -13.29 3.99 5.33
C MET A 75 -12.58 2.82 4.63
N CYS A 76 -11.27 2.68 4.84
CA CYS A 76 -10.48 1.65 4.20
C CYS A 76 -10.88 0.25 4.68
N VAL A 77 -11.07 0.09 5.99
CA VAL A 77 -11.32 -1.22 6.63
C VAL A 77 -12.72 -1.77 6.35
N SER A 78 -13.69 -0.90 6.00
CA SER A 78 -15.02 -1.32 5.54
C SER A 78 -14.97 -2.26 4.32
N CYS A 79 -13.93 -2.13 3.50
CA CYS A 79 -13.69 -2.96 2.32
C CYS A 79 -12.49 -3.89 2.49
N HIS A 80 -11.38 -3.38 3.04
CA HIS A 80 -10.10 -4.10 3.19
C HIS A 80 -10.01 -4.88 4.51
N SER A 81 -10.98 -5.75 4.70
CA SER A 81 -11.03 -6.76 5.75
C SER A 81 -11.40 -8.12 5.20
N SER A 82 -11.21 -9.16 6.01
CA SER A 82 -11.59 -10.53 5.67
C SER A 82 -13.10 -10.66 5.38
N ALA A 83 -13.92 -9.89 6.09
CA ALA A 83 -15.37 -9.82 5.91
C ALA A 83 -15.84 -8.70 4.98
N GLY A 84 -14.93 -7.81 4.56
CA GLY A 84 -15.25 -6.64 3.74
C GLY A 84 -15.43 -6.96 2.26
N TYR A 85 -15.86 -5.94 1.49
CA TYR A 85 -16.12 -6.07 0.06
C TYR A 85 -14.91 -6.54 -0.77
N ALA A 86 -13.69 -6.16 -0.37
CA ALA A 86 -12.48 -6.60 -1.06
C ALA A 86 -12.08 -8.04 -0.72
N LYS A 87 -12.65 -8.62 0.37
CA LYS A 87 -12.33 -9.95 0.89
C LYS A 87 -10.82 -10.17 1.05
N ARG A 88 -10.13 -9.15 1.56
CA ARG A 88 -8.69 -9.17 1.82
C ARG A 88 -8.46 -8.84 3.28
N GLY A 89 -7.79 -9.74 4.00
CA GLY A 89 -7.53 -9.61 5.43
C GLY A 89 -6.50 -8.53 5.80
N ASN A 90 -6.49 -7.38 5.11
CA ASN A 90 -5.46 -6.36 5.27
C ASN A 90 -5.50 -5.71 6.66
N THR A 91 -6.69 -5.32 7.13
CA THR A 91 -6.84 -4.77 8.49
C THR A 91 -6.45 -5.78 9.55
N GLU A 92 -6.84 -7.05 9.38
CA GLU A 92 -6.51 -8.12 10.30
C GLU A 92 -5.01 -8.39 10.30
N MET A 93 -4.33 -8.32 9.14
CA MET A 93 -2.89 -8.48 9.07
C MET A 93 -2.15 -7.28 9.69
N PHE A 94 -2.59 -6.05 9.43
CA PHE A 94 -1.98 -4.85 9.98
C PHE A 94 -2.16 -4.71 11.51
N ALA A 95 -3.27 -5.21 12.05
CA ALA A 95 -3.62 -5.10 13.46
C ALA A 95 -2.51 -5.62 14.39
N GLY A 96 -2.15 -4.81 15.39
CA GLY A 96 -1.12 -5.16 16.37
C GLY A 96 0.33 -5.09 15.87
N SER A 97 0.56 -4.71 14.60
CA SER A 97 1.90 -4.37 14.12
C SER A 97 2.49 -3.19 14.90
N PRO A 98 3.82 -3.01 14.91
CA PRO A 98 4.43 -1.83 15.54
C PRO A 98 3.87 -0.51 15.02
N MET A 99 3.60 -0.41 13.71
CA MET A 99 3.03 0.80 13.09
C MET A 99 1.57 1.02 13.50
N ALA A 100 0.75 -0.04 13.56
CA ALA A 100 -0.62 0.06 14.05
C ALA A 100 -0.67 0.52 15.52
N LYS A 101 0.18 -0.06 16.38
CA LYS A 101 0.32 0.35 17.79
C LYS A 101 0.80 1.79 17.94
N ALA A 102 1.61 2.27 16.99
CA ALA A 102 2.07 3.65 16.94
C ALA A 102 1.03 4.62 16.35
N GLY A 103 -0.15 4.15 15.96
CA GLY A 103 -1.26 4.98 15.45
C GLY A 103 -1.21 5.28 13.96
N VAL A 104 -0.31 4.64 13.20
CA VAL A 104 -0.24 4.78 11.74
C VAL A 104 -1.51 4.20 11.10
N GLN A 105 -2.07 4.91 10.12
CA GLN A 105 -3.29 4.58 9.41
C GLN A 105 -2.99 4.16 7.96
N CYS A 106 -3.96 3.52 7.31
CA CYS A 106 -3.84 3.07 5.91
C CYS A 106 -3.46 4.23 4.97
N VAL A 107 -4.06 5.40 5.18
CA VAL A 107 -3.86 6.59 4.36
C VAL A 107 -2.46 7.19 4.48
N ASP A 108 -1.74 6.93 5.58
CA ASP A 108 -0.38 7.47 5.77
C ASP A 108 0.61 6.86 4.77
N CYS A 109 0.42 5.57 4.46
CA CYS A 109 1.24 4.86 3.47
C CYS A 109 0.62 4.86 2.07
N HIS A 110 -0.69 4.59 1.97
CA HIS A 110 -1.36 4.39 0.67
C HIS A 110 -1.82 5.68 0.01
N MET A 111 -2.03 6.75 0.78
CA MET A 111 -2.41 8.08 0.29
C MET A 111 -1.39 9.13 0.73
N ALA A 112 -0.12 8.72 0.75
CA ALA A 112 0.99 9.56 1.19
C ALA A 112 1.01 10.89 0.45
N LYS A 113 1.51 11.92 1.15
CA LYS A 113 1.63 13.26 0.58
C LYS A 113 2.84 13.33 -0.35
N ILE A 114 2.59 13.10 -1.62
CA ILE A 114 3.61 13.10 -2.68
C ILE A 114 3.52 14.32 -3.60
N GLY A 115 2.46 15.11 -3.52
CA GLY A 115 2.25 16.29 -4.36
C GLY A 115 2.36 17.61 -3.59
N THR A 116 2.29 18.71 -4.34
CA THR A 116 2.42 20.08 -3.81
C THR A 116 1.30 20.96 -4.33
N ARG A 117 0.64 21.73 -3.46
CA ARG A 117 -0.37 22.71 -3.91
C ARG A 117 0.20 23.79 -4.83
N SER A 118 -0.60 24.24 -5.80
CA SER A 118 -0.21 25.22 -6.82
C SER A 118 -0.10 26.66 -6.32
N THR A 119 -0.68 26.98 -5.15
CA THR A 119 -0.60 28.32 -4.53
C THR A 119 -0.01 28.23 -3.14
N ALA A 120 0.94 29.11 -2.82
CA ALA A 120 1.38 29.30 -1.45
C ALA A 120 0.20 29.77 -0.59
N THR A 121 -0.05 29.10 0.54
CA THR A 121 -0.73 29.78 1.65
C THR A 121 0.22 30.83 2.21
N SER A 122 -0.29 31.84 2.93
CA SER A 122 0.41 33.02 3.48
C SER A 122 1.66 32.76 4.35
N LYS A 123 2.17 31.52 4.43
CA LYS A 123 3.39 31.09 5.13
C LYS A 123 4.31 30.19 4.27
N GLY A 124 4.43 30.47 2.97
CA GLY A 124 5.36 29.78 2.05
C GLY A 124 4.80 28.51 1.38
N GLY A 125 5.48 28.06 0.33
CA GLY A 125 5.10 26.85 -0.42
C GLY A 125 5.38 25.59 0.40
N ARG A 126 4.33 24.89 0.81
CA ARG A 126 4.47 23.58 1.48
C ARG A 126 4.60 22.50 0.41
N GLN A 127 5.82 22.09 0.11
CA GLN A 127 6.04 20.86 -0.64
C GLN A 127 5.49 19.66 0.17
N TRP A 128 5.01 18.61 -0.50
CA TRP A 128 4.55 17.38 0.16
C TRP A 128 3.30 17.57 1.03
N ASP A 129 2.32 18.30 0.51
CA ASP A 129 1.08 18.63 1.23
C ASP A 129 -0.20 18.12 0.55
N VAL A 130 -0.07 17.43 -0.59
CA VAL A 130 -1.19 16.82 -1.33
C VAL A 130 -1.11 15.30 -1.25
N SER A 131 -2.13 14.68 -0.66
CA SER A 131 -2.32 13.22 -0.61
C SER A 131 -2.61 12.63 -1.99
N SER A 132 -1.89 11.56 -2.34
CA SER A 132 -2.16 10.81 -3.57
C SER A 132 -3.50 10.07 -3.51
N HIS A 133 -4.14 9.95 -4.67
CA HIS A 133 -5.34 9.12 -4.87
C HIS A 133 -5.05 7.89 -5.77
N VAL A 134 -3.79 7.51 -5.95
CA VAL A 134 -3.42 6.25 -6.63
C VAL A 134 -3.61 5.04 -5.71
N PHE A 135 -3.67 5.25 -4.38
CA PHE A 135 -3.77 4.25 -3.31
C PHE A 135 -2.62 3.22 -3.25
N ARG A 136 -1.51 3.51 -3.94
CA ARG A 136 -0.29 2.70 -3.94
C ARG A 136 0.77 3.42 -3.14
N VAL A 137 1.55 2.63 -2.42
CA VAL A 137 2.72 3.12 -1.69
C VAL A 137 3.75 3.65 -2.69
N ALA A 138 4.11 4.93 -2.59
CA ALA A 138 5.32 5.46 -3.21
C ALA A 138 6.52 4.85 -2.49
N THR A 139 7.24 3.94 -3.15
CA THR A 139 8.33 3.19 -2.50
C THR A 139 9.62 4.02 -2.45
N PRO A 140 10.58 3.67 -1.56
CA PRO A 140 11.90 4.27 -1.57
C PRO A 140 12.63 4.15 -2.93
N GLN A 141 12.43 3.04 -3.64
CA GLN A 141 12.97 2.83 -4.98
C GLN A 141 12.39 3.84 -5.99
N MET A 142 11.08 4.08 -5.93
CA MET A 142 10.44 5.10 -6.77
C MET A 142 10.99 6.49 -6.47
N ALA A 143 11.26 6.80 -5.19
CA ALA A 143 11.86 8.08 -4.82
C ALA A 143 13.24 8.29 -5.45
N LYS A 144 14.10 7.28 -5.39
CA LYS A 144 15.44 7.33 -5.99
C LYS A 144 15.38 7.42 -7.52
N ALA A 145 14.48 6.68 -8.15
CA ALA A 145 14.40 6.59 -9.60
C ALA A 145 13.63 7.75 -10.27
N GLN A 146 12.66 8.35 -9.57
CA GLN A 146 11.66 9.23 -10.17
C GLN A 146 11.48 10.55 -9.42
N GLY A 147 12.17 10.75 -8.29
CA GLY A 147 12.07 11.95 -7.46
C GLY A 147 10.75 12.11 -6.70
N ILE A 148 9.89 11.09 -6.71
CA ILE A 148 8.62 11.05 -5.97
C ILE A 148 8.93 10.89 -4.49
N ARG A 149 8.34 11.68 -3.60
CA ARG A 149 8.56 11.44 -2.16
C ARG A 149 8.09 10.05 -1.76
N SER A 150 8.91 9.32 -0.99
CA SER A 150 8.53 8.01 -0.48
C SER A 150 7.46 8.17 0.60
N SER A 151 6.58 7.17 0.69
CA SER A 151 5.53 7.13 1.71
C SER A 151 6.10 6.99 3.12
N CYS A 152 7.36 6.53 3.22
CA CYS A 152 8.07 6.38 4.48
C CYS A 152 8.66 7.70 5.00
N ASP A 153 8.96 8.65 4.11
CA ASP A 153 9.77 9.83 4.43
C ASP A 153 9.05 10.75 5.43
N ALA A 154 7.71 10.78 5.42
CA ALA A 154 6.89 11.53 6.39
C ALA A 154 7.26 11.24 7.85
N CYS A 155 7.66 10.00 8.12
CA CYS A 155 7.97 9.56 9.47
C CYS A 155 9.46 9.28 9.63
N HIS A 156 10.12 8.69 8.64
CA HIS A 156 11.46 8.15 8.83
C HIS A 156 12.60 9.08 8.43
N GLU A 157 12.35 10.24 7.80
CA GLU A 157 13.42 11.16 7.41
C GLU A 157 13.98 11.97 8.60
N GLY A 158 15.20 12.50 8.45
CA GLY A 158 15.83 13.35 9.46
C GLY A 158 16.05 12.64 10.80
N GLN A 159 15.46 13.16 11.87
CA GLN A 159 15.51 12.57 13.22
C GLN A 159 14.36 11.59 13.49
N GLY A 160 13.51 11.37 12.49
CA GLY A 160 12.25 10.67 12.64
C GLY A 160 11.14 11.56 13.22
N ALA A 161 9.89 11.23 12.91
CA ALA A 161 8.72 11.92 13.45
C ALA A 161 8.33 11.38 14.82
N ARG A 162 7.90 12.29 15.70
CA ARG A 162 7.16 11.93 16.90
C ARG A 162 5.68 11.79 16.56
N LEU A 163 5.16 10.57 16.64
CA LEU A 163 3.77 10.26 16.33
C LEU A 163 2.84 10.70 17.46
N ALA A 164 1.55 10.84 17.17
CA ALA A 164 0.53 11.24 18.15
C ALA A 164 0.42 10.25 19.33
N SER A 165 0.78 8.98 19.10
CA SER A 165 0.89 7.95 20.14
C SER A 165 2.06 8.16 21.12
N GLY A 166 2.93 9.13 20.86
CA GLY A 166 4.16 9.36 21.62
C GLY A 166 5.37 8.56 21.12
N VAL A 167 5.17 7.60 20.21
CA VAL A 167 6.24 6.81 19.60
C VAL A 167 7.12 7.70 18.71
N GLN A 168 8.43 7.66 18.91
CA GLN A 168 9.42 8.24 18.00
C GLN A 168 9.73 7.21 16.91
N SER A 169 9.45 7.53 15.65
CA SER A 169 9.82 6.65 14.55
C SER A 169 11.34 6.65 14.35
N PRO A 170 11.97 5.49 14.14
CA PRO A 170 13.41 5.42 13.92
C PRO A 170 13.78 6.17 12.62
N PRO A 171 14.87 6.96 12.63
CA PRO A 171 15.33 7.64 11.43
C PRO A 171 16.00 6.65 10.47
N PHE A 172 15.68 6.77 9.19
CA PHE A 172 16.31 6.03 8.10
C PHE A 172 16.54 6.96 6.92
N ASN A 173 17.69 6.80 6.26
CA ASN A 173 17.90 7.40 4.94
C ASN A 173 17.20 6.55 3.85
N ILE A 174 17.11 7.09 2.64
CA ILE A 174 16.35 6.46 1.56
C ILE A 174 16.93 5.10 1.13
N ASP A 175 18.25 4.92 1.18
CA ASP A 175 18.90 3.67 0.82
C ASP A 175 18.65 2.59 1.88
N ALA A 176 18.67 2.95 3.17
CA ALA A 176 18.30 2.06 4.26
C ALA A 176 16.83 1.65 4.18
N LEU A 177 15.91 2.59 3.90
CA LEU A 177 14.50 2.28 3.69
C LEU A 177 14.30 1.32 2.51
N MET A 178 14.98 1.57 1.40
CA MET A 178 14.92 0.69 0.22
C MET A 178 15.41 -0.72 0.57
N ALA A 179 16.55 -0.84 1.24
CA ALA A 179 17.09 -2.13 1.66
C ALA A 179 16.13 -2.86 2.60
N ILE A 180 15.56 -2.18 3.60
CA ILE A 180 14.61 -2.78 4.54
C ILE A 180 13.36 -3.31 3.84
N VAL A 181 12.75 -2.50 2.96
CA VAL A 181 11.52 -2.88 2.25
C VAL A 181 11.80 -4.06 1.32
N THR A 182 12.84 -3.97 0.49
CA THR A 182 13.21 -5.03 -0.45
C THR A 182 13.55 -6.32 0.29
N GLN A 183 14.41 -6.25 1.31
CA GLN A 183 14.85 -7.43 2.07
C GLN A 183 13.65 -8.16 2.69
N ARG A 184 12.75 -7.45 3.38
CA ARG A 184 11.58 -8.06 4.02
C ARG A 184 10.65 -8.75 3.02
N GLN A 185 10.38 -8.10 1.89
CA GLN A 185 9.52 -8.65 0.86
C GLN A 185 10.17 -9.85 0.16
N ASP A 186 11.47 -9.79 -0.10
CA ASP A 186 12.22 -10.87 -0.74
C ASP A 186 12.35 -12.10 0.17
N ASP A 187 12.59 -11.91 1.46
CA ASP A 187 12.67 -13.01 2.43
C ASP A 187 11.34 -13.75 2.52
N ASN A 188 10.24 -13.01 2.66
CA ASN A 188 8.91 -13.62 2.67
C ASN A 188 8.60 -14.32 1.33
N ARG A 189 8.96 -13.72 0.19
CA ARG A 189 8.76 -14.33 -1.13
C ARG A 189 9.55 -15.63 -1.29
N LYS A 190 10.82 -15.65 -0.89
CA LYS A 190 11.68 -16.84 -0.92
C LYS A 190 11.10 -17.93 -0.04
N ALA A 191 10.76 -17.62 1.22
CA ALA A 191 10.20 -18.58 2.16
C ALA A 191 8.85 -19.16 1.66
N ILE A 192 7.95 -18.32 1.11
CA ILE A 192 6.70 -18.79 0.49
C ILE A 192 7.01 -19.75 -0.68
N THR A 193 7.96 -19.38 -1.54
CA THR A 193 8.34 -20.18 -2.72
C THR A 193 8.90 -21.54 -2.30
N GLU A 194 9.72 -21.59 -1.26
CA GLU A 194 10.26 -22.85 -0.70
C GLU A 194 9.15 -23.74 -0.17
N VAL A 195 8.21 -23.19 0.61
CA VAL A 195 7.05 -23.95 1.12
C VAL A 195 6.21 -24.48 -0.05
N GLN A 196 5.91 -23.65 -1.04
CA GLN A 196 5.16 -24.07 -2.24
C GLN A 196 5.87 -25.18 -3.01
N LYS A 197 7.20 -25.11 -3.14
CA LYS A 197 8.02 -26.15 -3.78
C LYS A 197 7.93 -27.47 -3.01
N THR A 198 8.01 -27.44 -1.69
CA THR A 198 7.84 -28.63 -0.84
C THR A 198 6.46 -29.25 -1.04
N LEU A 199 5.40 -28.42 -0.98
CA LEU A 199 4.01 -28.87 -1.16
C LEU A 199 3.77 -29.49 -2.54
N ALA A 200 4.40 -28.97 -3.60
CA ALA A 200 4.30 -29.53 -4.94
C ALA A 200 4.86 -30.96 -5.07
N GLY A 201 5.81 -31.33 -4.20
CA GLY A 201 6.37 -32.68 -4.14
C GLY A 201 5.52 -33.70 -3.36
N VAL A 202 4.52 -33.25 -2.62
CA VAL A 202 3.70 -34.12 -1.75
C VAL A 202 2.70 -34.93 -2.58
N LYS A 203 2.67 -36.26 -2.38
CA LYS A 203 1.71 -37.18 -3.04
C LYS A 203 0.32 -37.15 -2.37
N SER A 204 -0.25 -35.95 -2.20
CA SER A 204 -1.49 -35.70 -1.43
C SER A 204 -2.69 -36.51 -1.91
N LYS A 205 -2.83 -36.76 -3.21
CA LYS A 205 -3.93 -37.56 -3.79
C LYS A 205 -3.97 -39.02 -3.33
N LYS A 206 -2.86 -39.55 -2.82
CA LYS A 206 -2.74 -40.95 -2.39
C LYS A 206 -2.72 -41.11 -0.86
N GLN A 207 -2.67 -40.01 -0.12
CA GLN A 207 -2.48 -39.99 1.33
C GLN A 207 -3.41 -38.94 1.97
N PRO A 208 -4.57 -39.35 2.50
CA PRO A 208 -5.56 -38.42 3.08
C PRO A 208 -5.00 -37.53 4.20
N GLU A 209 -4.12 -38.08 5.05
CA GLU A 209 -3.48 -37.32 6.12
C GLU A 209 -2.53 -36.22 5.59
N ALA A 210 -1.79 -36.52 4.52
CA ALA A 210 -0.94 -35.53 3.85
C ALA A 210 -1.78 -34.46 3.15
N ALA A 211 -2.95 -34.81 2.59
CA ALA A 211 -3.85 -33.85 1.96
C ALA A 211 -4.36 -32.79 2.95
N ALA A 212 -4.76 -33.20 4.16
CA ALA A 212 -5.18 -32.26 5.20
C ALA A 212 -4.06 -31.30 5.65
N LEU A 213 -2.82 -31.77 5.69
CA LEU A 213 -1.66 -30.94 6.00
C LEU A 213 -1.33 -29.96 4.88
N VAL A 214 -1.41 -30.39 3.62
CA VAL A 214 -1.25 -29.52 2.44
C VAL A 214 -2.29 -28.40 2.45
N GLU A 215 -3.55 -28.72 2.76
CA GLU A 215 -4.61 -27.73 2.86
C GLU A 215 -4.32 -26.70 3.96
N ARG A 216 -3.94 -27.15 5.17
CA ARG A 216 -3.55 -26.25 6.27
C ARG A 216 -2.38 -25.34 5.90
N ALA A 217 -1.36 -25.89 5.22
CA ALA A 217 -0.23 -25.11 4.74
C ALA A 217 -0.67 -24.02 3.75
N ASN A 218 -1.47 -24.40 2.74
CA ASN A 218 -2.01 -23.47 1.76
C ASN A 218 -2.87 -22.39 2.40
N ASN A 219 -3.71 -22.74 3.38
CA ASN A 219 -4.54 -21.77 4.09
C ASN A 219 -3.69 -20.71 4.81
N ARG A 220 -2.57 -21.10 5.43
CA ARG A 220 -1.64 -20.14 6.04
C ARG A 220 -0.95 -19.25 5.01
N LEU A 221 -0.45 -19.82 3.91
CA LEU A 221 0.16 -19.03 2.82
C LEU A 221 -0.85 -18.08 2.18
N ASN A 222 -2.09 -18.52 1.97
CA ASN A 222 -3.15 -17.73 1.35
C ASN A 222 -3.47 -16.46 2.15
N VAL A 223 -3.40 -16.49 3.49
CA VAL A 223 -3.59 -15.28 4.30
C VAL A 223 -2.52 -14.23 3.97
N VAL A 224 -1.25 -14.63 3.90
CA VAL A 224 -0.13 -13.72 3.59
C VAL A 224 -0.17 -13.26 2.12
N LEU A 225 -0.51 -14.15 1.19
CA LEU A 225 -0.59 -13.86 -0.23
C LEU A 225 -1.76 -12.93 -0.57
N LEU A 226 -2.94 -13.13 0.02
CA LEU A 226 -4.12 -12.29 -0.20
C LEU A 226 -3.98 -10.91 0.45
N ASP A 227 -3.28 -10.81 1.57
CA ASP A 227 -2.89 -9.52 2.13
C ASP A 227 -2.07 -8.71 1.12
N GLY A 228 -1.12 -9.37 0.44
CA GLY A 228 -0.40 -8.79 -0.70
C GLY A 228 0.64 -7.72 -0.31
N SER A 229 0.84 -7.45 0.97
CA SER A 229 1.91 -6.55 1.44
C SER A 229 3.28 -7.24 1.50
N LEU A 230 3.30 -8.59 1.41
CA LEU A 230 4.49 -9.44 1.61
C LEU A 230 5.20 -9.12 2.93
N GLY A 231 4.42 -8.96 4.00
CA GLY A 231 4.93 -8.70 5.35
C GLY A 231 5.04 -7.24 5.74
N MET A 232 4.80 -6.31 4.81
CA MET A 232 4.88 -4.88 5.14
C MET A 232 3.77 -4.40 6.06
N HIS A 233 2.60 -5.04 6.07
CA HIS A 233 1.57 -4.75 7.07
C HIS A 233 1.94 -5.28 8.46
N ASN A 234 2.54 -6.48 8.54
CA ASN A 234 3.03 -7.04 9.78
C ASN A 234 4.06 -8.16 9.51
N GLN A 235 5.34 -7.86 9.71
CA GLN A 235 6.44 -8.76 9.35
C GLN A 235 6.44 -10.00 10.23
N GLU A 236 6.28 -9.82 11.55
CA GLU A 236 6.30 -10.92 12.52
C GLU A 236 5.14 -11.90 12.27
N ARG A 237 3.93 -11.37 12.08
CA ARG A 237 2.76 -12.21 11.78
C ARG A 237 2.92 -12.97 10.47
N SER A 238 3.43 -12.30 9.43
CA SER A 238 3.63 -12.94 8.12
C SER A 238 4.66 -14.05 8.20
N ALA A 239 5.79 -13.80 8.87
CA ALA A 239 6.82 -14.81 9.09
C ALA A 239 6.28 -16.01 9.89
N ALA A 240 5.52 -15.76 10.96
CA ALA A 240 4.90 -16.82 11.76
C ALA A 240 3.94 -17.69 10.94
N MET A 241 3.10 -17.08 10.09
CA MET A 241 2.19 -17.84 9.22
C MET A 241 2.95 -18.67 8.16
N ILE A 242 4.00 -18.12 7.57
CA ILE A 242 4.85 -18.84 6.62
C ILE A 242 5.56 -20.01 7.31
N GLU A 243 6.04 -19.81 8.53
CA GLU A 243 6.69 -20.86 9.32
C GLU A 243 5.71 -21.98 9.71
N GLU A 244 4.49 -21.64 10.11
CA GLU A 244 3.43 -22.63 10.32
C GLU A 244 3.14 -23.42 9.04
N ALA A 245 3.07 -22.74 7.89
CA ALA A 245 2.89 -23.40 6.60
C ALA A 245 4.05 -24.35 6.28
N ARG A 246 5.28 -23.93 6.57
CA ARG A 246 6.49 -24.76 6.40
C ARG A 246 6.42 -26.03 7.24
N LYS A 247 6.03 -25.93 8.52
CA LYS A 247 5.86 -27.09 9.40
C LYS A 247 4.83 -28.08 8.86
N PHE A 248 3.70 -27.58 8.36
CA PHE A 248 2.70 -28.44 7.72
C PHE A 248 3.22 -29.08 6.43
N ALA A 249 3.96 -28.33 5.60
CA ALA A 249 4.54 -28.84 4.37
C ALA A 249 5.59 -29.93 4.60
N LEU A 250 6.48 -29.73 5.57
CA LEU A 250 7.49 -30.72 5.97
C LEU A 250 6.82 -32.01 6.46
N LYS A 251 5.88 -31.89 7.39
CA LYS A 251 5.10 -33.03 7.90
C LYS A 251 4.34 -33.76 6.77
N ALA A 252 3.77 -33.03 5.83
CA ALA A 252 3.08 -33.62 4.68
C ALA A 252 4.03 -34.35 3.71
N SER A 253 5.29 -33.91 3.64
CA SER A 253 6.33 -34.51 2.81
C SER A 253 7.06 -35.70 3.44
N GLY A 254 6.82 -35.97 4.74
CA GLY A 254 7.54 -36.99 5.50
C GLY A 254 8.97 -36.60 5.86
N ILE A 255 9.31 -35.31 5.75
CA ILE A 255 10.58 -34.73 6.20
C ILE A 255 10.31 -34.18 7.60
N GLU A 256 10.90 -34.77 8.64
CA GLU A 256 10.83 -34.25 10.01
C GLU A 256 11.76 -33.04 10.21
#